data_AF-A0A962TZU6-F1
#
_entry.id   AF-A0A962TZU6-F1
#
_cell.length_a   1.000
_cell.length_b   1.000
_cell.length_c   1.000
_cell.angle_alpha   90.00
_cell.angle_beta   90.00
_cell.angle_gamma   90.00
#
_symmetry.space_group_name_H-M   'P 1'
#
loop_
_entity.id
_entity.type
_entity.pdbx_description
1 polymer ?
#
loop_
_entity_poly.entity_id
_entity_poly.type
_entity_poly.pdbx_seq_one_letter_code
_entity_poly.pdbx_strand_id
1 'polypeptide(L)'
;MNRASRWFIRTGVRPGSSRVASTISSPESLPKPDIGNPVHLLAFGFGAGCSPFAPGTMGTLLAVGVYLPLSLLPLPVYGLMLAVIVVLGIWLCGRAARDLGVHDHPGIVWDEIAGYLLTMLAAPTGWIWVLFGFVLFRLFDIWKPWPINWLDRRVAGGLGIMLDDLVAGVFAALVLQAVAYWS
;
A
#
# COMPACT_ATOMS: atom_id res chain seq x y z
N MET A 1 21.26 44.68 39.98
CA MET A 1 21.26 43.59 38.97
C MET A 1 22.04 43.99 37.72
N ASN A 2 23.03 43.21 37.30
CA ASN A 2 23.86 43.52 36.12
C ASN A 2 23.13 43.22 34.80
N ARG A 3 23.64 43.72 33.66
CA ARG A 3 23.01 43.51 32.33
C ARG A 3 22.87 42.02 31.92
N ALA A 4 23.75 41.14 32.39
CA ALA A 4 23.71 39.71 32.06
C ALA A 4 22.50 38.98 32.69
N SER A 5 22.15 39.34 33.94
CA SER A 5 20.97 38.77 34.62
C SER A 5 19.63 39.14 33.99
N ARG A 6 19.54 40.31 33.32
CA ARG A 6 18.36 40.70 32.55
C ARG A 6 18.20 39.97 31.22
N TRP A 7 19.30 39.48 30.64
CA TRP A 7 19.26 38.76 29.36
C TRP A 7 18.73 37.33 29.54
N PHE A 8 19.10 36.67 30.63
CA PHE A 8 18.71 35.29 30.93
C PHE A 8 17.20 35.12 31.17
N ILE A 9 16.58 36.08 31.87
CA ILE A 9 15.12 36.06 32.15
C ILE A 9 14.30 36.29 30.86
N ARG A 10 14.89 36.89 29.82
CA ARG A 10 14.18 37.22 28.57
C ARG A 10 14.29 36.14 27.50
N THR A 11 15.33 35.30 27.52
CA THR A 11 15.60 34.32 26.45
C THR A 11 15.71 32.87 26.94
N GLY A 12 15.87 32.61 28.24
CA GLY A 12 16.00 31.26 28.79
C GLY A 12 17.31 30.53 28.43
N VAL A 13 18.22 31.16 27.66
CA VAL A 13 19.45 30.53 27.15
C VAL A 13 20.66 30.97 27.97
N ARG A 14 21.43 30.00 28.52
CA ARG A 14 22.64 30.29 29.31
C ARG A 14 23.79 30.62 28.34
N PRO A 15 24.56 31.70 28.56
CA PRO A 15 25.74 31.96 27.75
C PRO A 15 26.82 30.93 28.14
N GLY A 16 27.15 30.02 27.21
CA GLY A 16 28.19 29.00 27.41
C GLY A 16 27.88 27.58 26.92
N SER A 17 26.70 27.32 26.34
CA SER A 17 26.37 26.02 25.74
C SER A 17 26.69 26.01 24.25
N SER A 18 27.77 25.34 23.87
CA SER A 18 28.07 24.98 22.48
C SER A 18 27.28 23.73 22.08
N ARG A 19 26.59 23.79 20.93
CA ARG A 19 25.77 22.72 20.30
C ARG A 19 24.51 22.40 21.11
N VAL A 20 23.31 22.60 20.59
CA VAL A 20 22.75 21.88 19.44
C VAL A 20 21.98 22.87 18.57
N ALA A 21 22.47 23.13 17.35
CA ALA A 21 21.60 23.63 16.31
C ALA A 21 20.53 22.56 16.11
N SER A 22 19.30 22.85 16.52
CA SER A 22 18.13 22.09 16.14
C SER A 22 18.04 22.15 14.63
N THR A 23 18.61 21.14 13.96
CA THR A 23 18.27 20.82 12.58
C THR A 23 16.77 20.64 12.58
N ILE A 24 16.06 21.64 12.07
CA ILE A 24 14.68 21.50 11.64
C ILE A 24 14.76 20.38 10.60
N SER A 25 14.44 19.16 11.01
CA SER A 25 14.24 18.08 10.07
C SER A 25 13.15 18.57 9.14
N SER A 26 13.52 18.82 7.88
CA SER A 26 12.59 18.76 6.76
C SER A 26 11.65 17.59 6.99
N PRO A 27 10.35 17.66 6.63
CA PRO A 27 9.46 16.52 6.76
C PRO A 27 10.19 15.32 6.14
N GLU A 28 10.47 14.31 6.96
CA GLU A 28 11.37 13.22 6.64
C GLU A 28 10.85 12.57 5.36
N SER A 29 11.52 12.85 4.23
CA SER A 29 11.06 12.38 2.94
C SER A 29 11.16 10.86 2.96
N LEU A 30 10.06 10.17 2.67
CA LEU A 30 10.03 8.71 2.64
C LEU A 30 11.23 8.15 1.83
N PRO A 31 11.87 7.07 2.30
CA PRO A 31 13.00 6.46 1.62
C PRO A 31 12.58 6.02 0.21
N LYS A 32 13.37 6.38 -0.79
CA LYS A 32 13.03 6.11 -2.19
C LYS A 32 13.43 4.68 -2.58
N PRO A 33 12.60 3.98 -3.37
CA PRO A 33 12.98 2.69 -3.92
C PRO A 33 14.12 2.82 -4.92
N ASP A 34 15.04 1.86 -4.87
CA ASP A 34 15.99 1.62 -5.96
C ASP A 34 15.32 0.82 -7.07
N ILE A 35 14.85 1.47 -8.14
CA ILE A 35 14.16 0.85 -9.27
C ILE A 35 15.10 -0.02 -10.14
N GLY A 36 16.41 0.06 -9.95
CA GLY A 36 17.36 -0.88 -10.55
C GLY A 36 17.31 -2.27 -9.90
N ASN A 37 16.83 -2.36 -8.66
CA ASN A 37 16.62 -3.62 -7.96
C ASN A 37 15.28 -4.25 -8.43
N PRO A 38 15.28 -5.50 -8.94
CA PRO A 38 14.08 -6.15 -9.43
C PRO A 38 13.00 -6.31 -8.34
N VAL A 39 13.38 -6.47 -7.07
CA VAL A 39 12.42 -6.56 -5.96
C VAL A 39 11.64 -5.26 -5.81
N HIS A 40 12.33 -4.12 -5.80
CA HIS A 40 11.71 -2.82 -5.67
C HIS A 40 10.89 -2.47 -6.91
N LEU A 41 11.42 -2.74 -8.10
CA LEU A 41 10.70 -2.55 -9.36
C LEU A 41 9.35 -3.27 -9.33
N LEU A 42 9.34 -4.54 -8.91
CA LEU A 42 8.10 -5.32 -8.81
C LEU A 42 7.21 -4.82 -7.67
N ALA A 43 7.73 -4.67 -6.45
CA ALA A 43 6.95 -4.23 -5.29
C ALA A 43 6.27 -2.87 -5.50
N PHE A 44 6.90 -1.97 -6.27
CA PHE A 44 6.35 -0.65 -6.62
C PHE A 44 5.56 -0.64 -7.94
N GLY A 45 5.16 -1.81 -8.46
CA GLY A 45 4.33 -1.92 -9.65
C GLY A 45 4.97 -1.28 -10.88
N PHE A 46 6.23 -1.60 -11.15
CA PHE A 46 7.02 -1.02 -12.25
C PHE A 46 7.11 0.52 -12.21
N GLY A 47 7.05 1.10 -11.00
CA GLY A 47 7.10 2.54 -10.76
C GLY A 47 5.74 3.21 -10.61
N ALA A 48 4.61 2.49 -10.74
CA ALA A 48 3.28 3.01 -10.46
C ALA A 48 3.18 3.57 -9.02
N GLY A 49 3.76 2.86 -8.06
CA GLY A 49 3.83 3.26 -6.66
C GLY A 49 4.75 4.45 -6.36
N CYS A 50 5.50 4.95 -7.36
CA CYS A 50 6.28 6.18 -7.24
C CYS A 50 5.46 7.44 -7.60
N SER A 51 4.16 7.28 -7.90
CA SER A 51 3.28 8.41 -8.23
C SER A 51 3.17 9.38 -7.06
N PRO A 52 3.36 10.70 -7.28
CA PRO A 52 3.40 11.69 -6.20
C PRO A 52 2.03 12.05 -5.61
N PHE A 53 0.92 11.69 -6.27
CA PHE A 53 -0.43 12.11 -5.86
C PHE A 53 -1.27 10.99 -5.26
N ALA A 54 -1.22 9.81 -5.89
CA ALA A 54 -2.07 8.68 -5.51
C ALA A 54 -1.38 7.37 -5.93
N PRO A 55 -0.29 6.98 -5.24
CA PRO A 55 0.42 5.73 -5.55
C PRO A 55 -0.54 4.55 -5.59
N GLY A 56 -1.48 4.50 -4.66
CA GLY A 56 -2.45 3.42 -4.63
C GLY A 56 -3.49 3.41 -5.76
N THR A 57 -3.90 4.59 -6.24
CA THR A 57 -4.78 4.63 -7.43
C THR A 57 -4.03 4.14 -8.66
N MET A 58 -2.73 4.47 -8.78
CA MET A 58 -1.90 4.01 -9.90
C MET A 58 -1.59 2.51 -9.80
N GLY A 59 -1.36 1.99 -8.59
CA GLY A 59 -1.21 0.57 -8.32
C GLY A 59 -2.45 -0.23 -8.71
N THR A 60 -3.62 0.22 -8.27
CA THR A 60 -4.90 -0.41 -8.64
C THR A 60 -5.21 -0.27 -10.14
N LEU A 61 -4.85 0.84 -10.79
CA LEU A 61 -4.99 0.99 -12.24
C LEU A 61 -4.08 0.02 -13.00
N LEU A 62 -2.85 -0.17 -12.53
CA LEU A 62 -1.98 -1.23 -13.05
C LEU A 62 -2.61 -2.61 -12.85
N ALA A 63 -3.24 -2.85 -11.70
CA ALA A 63 -3.97 -4.09 -11.43
C ALA A 63 -5.10 -4.35 -12.44
N VAL A 64 -5.82 -3.31 -12.89
CA VAL A 64 -6.78 -3.42 -14.00
C VAL A 64 -6.08 -3.90 -15.27
N GLY A 65 -4.92 -3.31 -15.62
CA GLY A 65 -4.11 -3.75 -16.75
C GLY A 65 -3.67 -5.22 -16.67
N VAL A 66 -3.34 -5.70 -15.47
CA VAL A 66 -2.99 -7.12 -15.21
C VAL A 66 -4.21 -8.03 -15.23
N TYR A 67 -5.35 -7.57 -14.72
CA TYR A 67 -6.61 -8.32 -14.68
C TYR A 67 -7.11 -8.66 -16.09
N LEU A 68 -7.04 -7.74 -17.04
CA LEU A 68 -7.61 -7.93 -18.37
C LEU A 68 -7.09 -9.17 -19.12
N PRO A 69 -5.77 -9.39 -19.27
CA PRO A 69 -5.27 -10.62 -19.88
C PRO A 69 -5.57 -11.85 -19.01
N LEU A 70 -5.52 -11.74 -17.68
CA LEU A 70 -5.83 -12.86 -16.79
C LEU A 70 -7.30 -13.30 -16.87
N SER A 71 -8.23 -12.36 -17.07
CA SER A 71 -9.67 -12.64 -17.18
C SER A 71 -10.05 -13.51 -18.38
N LEU A 72 -9.14 -13.65 -19.35
CA LEU A 72 -9.30 -14.55 -20.51
C LEU A 72 -8.97 -16.00 -20.19
N LEU A 73 -8.35 -16.26 -19.02
CA LEU A 73 -7.95 -17.60 -18.61
C LEU A 73 -9.14 -18.36 -17.99
N PRO A 74 -9.15 -19.71 -18.07
CA PRO A 74 -10.08 -20.51 -17.29
C PRO A 74 -9.96 -20.21 -15.80
N LEU A 75 -11.08 -20.20 -15.08
CA LEU A 75 -11.13 -19.83 -13.66
C LEU A 75 -10.10 -20.57 -12.77
N PRO A 76 -9.85 -21.90 -12.94
CA PRO A 76 -8.80 -22.57 -12.17
C PRO A 76 -7.39 -22.02 -12.42
N VAL A 77 -7.11 -21.62 -13.67
CA VAL A 77 -5.81 -21.04 -14.05
C VAL A 77 -5.68 -19.62 -13.51
N TYR A 78 -6.76 -18.82 -13.58
CA TYR A 78 -6.81 -17.51 -12.92
C TYR A 78 -6.52 -17.63 -11.42
N GLY A 79 -7.18 -18.56 -10.73
CA GLY A 79 -6.98 -18.82 -9.30
C GLY A 79 -5.54 -19.24 -8.98
N LEU A 80 -4.93 -20.08 -9.82
CA LEU A 80 -3.51 -20.44 -9.68
C LEU A 80 -2.59 -19.23 -9.84
N MET A 81 -2.82 -18.40 -10.86
CA MET A 81 -2.03 -17.18 -11.08
C MET A 81 -2.17 -16.20 -9.92
N LEU A 82 -3.38 -16.01 -9.41
CA LEU A 82 -3.64 -15.20 -8.22
C LEU A 82 -2.88 -15.73 -7.01
N ALA A 83 -2.91 -17.05 -6.77
CA ALA A 83 -2.17 -17.66 -5.66
C ALA A 83 -0.66 -17.42 -5.79
N VAL A 84 -0.10 -17.53 -7.00
CA VAL A 84 1.31 -17.23 -7.26
C VAL A 84 1.62 -15.75 -6.97
N ILE A 85 0.79 -14.82 -7.46
CA ILE A 85 0.93 -13.38 -7.21
C ILE A 85 0.92 -13.06 -5.71
N VAL A 86 0.01 -13.70 -4.96
CA VAL A 86 -0.09 -13.53 -3.50
C VAL A 86 1.16 -14.05 -2.79
N VAL A 87 1.60 -15.28 -3.09
CA VAL A 87 2.78 -15.88 -2.45
C VAL A 87 4.04 -15.08 -2.75
N LEU A 88 4.23 -14.65 -4.00
CA LEU A 88 5.35 -13.78 -4.38
C LEU A 88 5.27 -12.42 -3.69
N GLY A 89 4.06 -11.86 -3.57
CA GLY A 89 3.82 -10.57 -2.93
C GLY A 89 4.26 -10.54 -1.47
N ILE A 90 3.98 -11.58 -0.70
CA ILE A 90 4.43 -11.69 0.70
C ILE A 90 5.95 -11.51 0.80
N TRP A 91 6.70 -12.13 -0.11
CA TRP A 91 8.15 -11.97 -0.14
C TRP A 91 8.58 -10.60 -0.67
N LEU A 92 8.01 -10.13 -1.79
CA LEU A 92 8.37 -8.86 -2.43
C LEU A 92 8.11 -7.66 -1.50
N CYS A 93 6.89 -7.52 -0.99
CA CYS A 93 6.51 -6.44 -0.08
C CYS A 93 7.35 -6.47 1.20
N GLY A 94 7.55 -7.66 1.78
CA GLY A 94 8.35 -7.82 2.98
C GLY A 94 9.84 -7.57 2.78
N ARG A 95 10.39 -7.85 1.59
CA ARG A 95 11.78 -7.55 1.23
C ARG A 95 11.96 -6.05 1.00
N ALA A 96 11.07 -5.42 0.23
CA ALA A 96 11.10 -3.99 -0.06
C ALA A 96 10.93 -3.13 1.20
N ALA A 97 9.97 -3.47 2.07
CA ALA A 97 9.78 -2.79 3.35
C ALA A 97 11.05 -2.85 4.23
N ARG A 98 11.71 -4.01 4.28
CA ARG A 98 12.98 -4.19 5.00
C ARG A 98 14.14 -3.39 4.38
N ASP A 99 14.26 -3.39 3.06
CA ASP A 99 15.29 -2.62 2.35
C ASP A 99 15.13 -1.11 2.56
N LEU A 100 13.89 -0.64 2.61
CA LEU A 100 13.55 0.77 2.84
C LEU A 100 13.57 1.15 4.32
N GLY A 101 13.69 0.18 5.24
CA GLY A 101 13.73 0.43 6.68
C GLY A 101 12.42 1.00 7.26
N VAL A 102 11.30 0.82 6.56
CA VAL A 102 9.98 1.31 6.98
C VAL A 102 8.99 0.16 7.07
N HIS A 103 8.10 0.24 8.05
CA HIS A 103 6.91 -0.62 8.08
C HIS A 103 5.90 -0.04 7.09
N ASP A 104 5.47 -0.86 6.13
CA ASP A 104 4.43 -0.55 5.15
C ASP A 104 4.66 0.77 4.39
N HIS A 105 5.51 0.72 3.35
CA HIS A 105 5.79 1.90 2.52
C HIS A 105 4.58 2.15 1.59
N PRO A 106 3.96 3.36 1.57
CA PRO A 106 2.72 3.65 0.82
C PRO A 106 2.86 3.60 -0.71
N GLY A 107 4.08 3.36 -1.21
CA GLY A 107 4.39 3.13 -2.62
C GLY A 107 4.60 1.66 -2.98
N ILE A 108 4.60 0.74 -2.01
CA ILE A 108 4.41 -0.67 -2.30
C ILE A 108 2.96 -0.81 -2.75
N VAL A 109 2.74 -1.35 -3.94
CA VAL A 109 1.41 -1.46 -4.57
C VAL A 109 1.14 -2.86 -5.10
N TRP A 110 2.00 -3.82 -4.78
CA TRP A 110 1.82 -5.20 -5.20
C TRP A 110 0.68 -5.90 -4.44
N ASP A 111 0.53 -5.55 -3.17
CA ASP A 111 -0.64 -5.82 -2.33
C ASP A 111 -1.93 -5.35 -3.01
N GLU A 112 -1.94 -4.14 -3.56
CA GLU A 112 -3.14 -3.62 -4.25
C GLU A 112 -3.45 -4.38 -5.52
N ILE A 113 -2.41 -4.79 -6.26
CA ILE A 113 -2.56 -5.66 -7.43
C ILE A 113 -3.21 -6.97 -7.03
N ALA A 114 -2.71 -7.60 -5.96
CA ALA A 114 -3.25 -8.87 -5.47
C ALA A 114 -4.69 -8.72 -4.94
N GLY A 115 -4.98 -7.67 -4.17
CA GLY A 115 -6.30 -7.39 -3.61
C GLY A 115 -7.35 -7.10 -4.69
N TYR A 116 -6.99 -6.32 -5.71
CA TYR A 116 -7.88 -6.08 -6.84
C TYR A 116 -8.12 -7.34 -7.68
N LEU A 117 -7.08 -8.13 -7.97
CA LEU A 117 -7.25 -9.41 -8.67
C LEU A 117 -8.12 -10.40 -7.87
N LEU A 118 -8.02 -10.39 -6.55
CA LEU A 118 -8.90 -11.17 -5.69
C LEU A 118 -10.35 -10.66 -5.75
N THR A 119 -10.56 -9.35 -5.75
CA THR A 119 -11.88 -8.72 -5.93
C THR A 119 -12.57 -9.21 -7.19
N MET A 120 -11.79 -9.33 -8.28
CA MET A 120 -12.29 -9.71 -9.59
C MET A 120 -12.36 -11.23 -9.82
N LEU A 121 -12.08 -12.05 -8.80
CA LEU A 121 -12.18 -13.50 -8.89
C LEU A 121 -13.61 -13.91 -9.23
N ALA A 122 -13.77 -14.56 -10.39
CA ALA A 122 -15.08 -14.95 -10.95
C ALA A 122 -16.05 -13.79 -11.18
N ALA A 123 -15.57 -12.55 -11.33
CA ALA A 123 -16.43 -11.41 -11.66
C ALA A 123 -17.10 -11.60 -13.05
N PRO A 124 -18.33 -11.10 -13.25
CA PRO A 124 -18.97 -11.14 -14.55
C PRO A 124 -18.20 -10.33 -15.61
N THR A 125 -18.41 -10.66 -16.88
CA THR A 125 -17.74 -9.98 -17.98
C THR A 125 -18.32 -8.59 -18.25
N GLY A 126 -17.47 -7.65 -18.68
CA GLY A 126 -17.87 -6.33 -19.14
C GLY A 126 -17.27 -5.18 -18.31
N TRP A 127 -17.08 -4.03 -18.97
CA TRP A 127 -16.38 -2.88 -18.38
C TRP A 127 -17.06 -2.29 -17.15
N ILE A 128 -18.37 -2.44 -17.02
CA ILE A 128 -19.10 -1.97 -15.84
C ILE A 128 -18.67 -2.73 -14.58
N TRP A 129 -18.42 -4.04 -14.69
CA TRP A 129 -17.96 -4.87 -13.57
C TRP A 129 -16.51 -4.58 -13.20
N VAL A 130 -15.66 -4.26 -14.19
CA VAL A 130 -14.29 -3.78 -13.95
C VAL A 130 -14.30 -2.47 -13.16
N LEU A 131 -15.09 -1.49 -13.61
CA LEU A 131 -15.21 -0.21 -12.90
C LEU A 131 -15.83 -0.38 -11.52
N PHE A 132 -16.85 -1.22 -11.39
CA PHE A 132 -17.51 -1.47 -10.12
C PHE A 132 -16.59 -2.17 -9.13
N GLY A 133 -15.85 -3.21 -9.57
CA GLY A 133 -14.82 -3.86 -8.78
C GLY A 133 -13.71 -2.91 -8.36
N PHE A 134 -13.31 -1.99 -9.24
CA PHE A 134 -12.30 -0.97 -8.92
C PHE A 134 -12.78 -0.07 -7.78
N VAL A 135 -14.01 0.45 -7.89
CA VAL A 135 -14.59 1.32 -6.87
C VAL A 135 -14.80 0.58 -5.55
N LEU A 136 -15.31 -0.66 -5.59
CA LEU A 136 -15.52 -1.47 -4.39
C LEU A 136 -14.20 -1.78 -3.69
N PHE A 137 -13.18 -2.23 -4.43
CA PHE A 137 -11.86 -2.52 -3.87
C PHE A 137 -11.28 -1.28 -3.19
N ARG A 138 -11.22 -0.14 -3.89
CA ARG A 138 -10.71 1.11 -3.30
C ARG A 138 -11.52 1.57 -2.10
N LEU A 139 -12.83 1.39 -2.11
CA LEU A 139 -13.67 1.73 -0.96
C LEU A 139 -13.28 0.90 0.26
N PHE A 140 -13.14 -0.42 0.13
CA PHE A 140 -12.77 -1.30 1.25
C PHE A 140 -11.32 -1.14 1.69
N ASP A 141 -10.40 -0.95 0.76
CA ASP A 141 -8.99 -0.67 1.02
C ASP A 141 -8.79 0.64 1.80
N ILE A 142 -9.46 1.73 1.39
CA ILE A 142 -9.35 3.03 2.08
C ILE A 142 -10.09 3.00 3.42
N TRP A 143 -11.24 2.34 3.49
CA TRP A 143 -12.07 2.36 4.69
C TRP A 143 -11.55 1.43 5.80
N LYS A 144 -10.91 0.31 5.43
CA LYS A 144 -10.42 -0.75 6.33
C LYS A 144 -11.40 -1.07 7.46
N PRO A 145 -12.64 -1.55 7.19
CA PRO A 145 -13.57 -1.91 8.23
C PRO A 145 -13.01 -3.01 9.14
N TRP A 146 -13.39 -2.99 10.42
CA TRP A 146 -13.11 -4.07 11.35
C TRP A 146 -13.64 -5.40 10.75
N PRO A 147 -12.86 -6.50 10.66
CA PRO A 147 -11.67 -6.86 11.44
C PRO A 147 -10.29 -6.57 10.81
N ILE A 148 -10.20 -5.90 9.65
CA ILE A 148 -8.93 -5.66 8.91
C ILE A 148 -7.86 -5.04 9.81
N ASN A 149 -8.18 -3.89 10.40
CA ASN A 149 -7.26 -3.14 11.27
C ASN A 149 -6.82 -3.89 12.55
N TRP A 150 -7.52 -4.96 12.94
CA TRP A 150 -7.12 -5.77 14.11
C TRP A 150 -6.10 -6.85 13.75
N LEU A 151 -6.21 -7.41 12.54
CA LEU A 151 -5.34 -8.45 12.05
C LEU A 151 -3.98 -7.89 11.62
N ASP A 152 -3.98 -6.73 10.94
CA ASP A 152 -2.79 -5.95 10.59
C ASP A 152 -1.83 -5.77 11.78
N ARG A 153 -2.38 -5.33 12.92
CA ARG A 153 -1.62 -5.07 14.15
C ARG A 153 -0.96 -6.32 14.76
N ARG A 154 -1.35 -7.52 14.35
CA ARG A 154 -0.83 -8.79 14.89
C ARG A 154 0.13 -9.49 13.94
N VAL A 155 0.13 -9.13 12.65
CA VAL A 155 0.90 -9.80 11.62
C VAL A 155 1.89 -8.82 11.02
N ALA A 156 3.17 -8.97 11.35
CA ALA A 156 4.21 -8.07 10.85
C ALA A 156 4.85 -8.56 9.55
N GLY A 157 5.50 -7.64 8.84
CA GLY A 157 6.27 -7.93 7.63
C GLY A 157 5.38 -8.06 6.39
N GLY A 158 5.89 -8.71 5.34
CA GLY A 158 5.20 -8.76 4.06
C GLY A 158 3.86 -9.50 4.07
N LEU A 159 3.63 -10.38 5.05
CA LEU A 159 2.32 -11.01 5.22
C LEU A 159 1.29 -9.98 5.72
N GLY A 160 1.66 -9.10 6.65
CA GLY A 160 0.76 -8.03 7.13
C GLY A 160 0.36 -7.08 6.00
N ILE A 161 1.37 -6.59 5.27
CA ILE A 161 1.19 -5.71 4.10
C ILE A 161 0.19 -6.32 3.10
N MET A 162 0.40 -7.58 2.71
CA MET A 162 -0.48 -8.25 1.76
C MET A 162 -1.88 -8.52 2.31
N LEU A 163 -1.99 -8.83 3.60
CA LEU A 163 -3.22 -9.32 4.20
C LEU A 163 -4.31 -8.24 4.27
N ASP A 164 -3.93 -6.99 4.47
CA ASP A 164 -4.86 -5.86 4.50
C ASP A 164 -5.66 -5.74 3.20
N ASP A 165 -4.96 -5.69 2.07
CA ASP A 165 -5.56 -5.54 0.74
C ASP A 165 -6.27 -6.82 0.29
N LEU A 166 -5.78 -7.99 0.69
CA LEU A 166 -6.46 -9.25 0.41
C LEU A 166 -7.78 -9.33 1.17
N VAL A 167 -7.84 -8.92 2.44
CA VAL A 167 -9.11 -8.92 3.17
C VAL A 167 -10.06 -7.88 2.57
N ALA A 168 -9.58 -6.69 2.22
CA ALA A 168 -10.38 -5.70 1.46
C ALA A 168 -10.93 -6.30 0.15
N GLY A 169 -10.08 -7.05 -0.57
CA GLY A 169 -10.45 -7.75 -1.80
C GLY A 169 -11.51 -8.83 -1.61
N VAL A 170 -11.47 -9.58 -0.50
CA VAL A 170 -12.54 -10.54 -0.15
C VAL A 170 -13.87 -9.81 0.08
N PHE A 171 -13.88 -8.73 0.86
CA PHE A 171 -15.11 -7.96 1.09
C PHE A 171 -15.68 -7.39 -0.22
N ALA A 172 -14.81 -6.83 -1.06
CA ALA A 172 -15.20 -6.31 -2.36
C ALA A 172 -15.75 -7.41 -3.28
N ALA A 173 -15.10 -8.59 -3.34
CA ALA A 173 -15.57 -9.74 -4.10
C ALA A 173 -16.95 -10.21 -3.64
N LEU A 174 -17.19 -10.32 -2.33
CA LEU A 174 -18.48 -10.74 -1.79
C LEU A 174 -19.61 -9.78 -2.19
N VAL A 175 -19.37 -8.47 -2.12
CA VAL A 175 -20.35 -7.47 -2.55
C VAL A 175 -20.57 -7.52 -4.05
N LEU A 176 -19.50 -7.62 -4.85
CA LEU A 176 -19.57 -7.72 -6.30
C LEU A 176 -20.40 -8.95 -6.73
N GLN A 177 -20.13 -10.10 -6.12
CA GLN A 177 -20.85 -11.35 -6.40
C GLN A 177 -22.30 -11.30 -5.93
N ALA A 178 -22.57 -10.69 -4.78
CA ALA A 178 -23.94 -10.48 -4.33
C ALA A 178 -24.72 -9.67 -5.38
N VAL A 179 -24.19 -8.52 -5.81
CA VAL A 179 -24.85 -7.68 -6.82
C VAL A 179 -25.04 -8.44 -8.14
N ALA A 180 -24.03 -9.17 -8.60
CA ALA A 180 -24.10 -10.00 -9.81
C ALA A 180 -25.16 -11.11 -9.74
N TYR A 181 -25.42 -11.65 -8.55
CA TYR A 181 -26.43 -12.68 -8.36
C TYR A 181 -27.87 -12.14 -8.46
N TRP A 182 -28.09 -10.88 -8.12
CA TRP A 182 -29.42 -10.23 -8.16
C TRP A 182 -29.71 -9.47 -9.45
N SER A 183 -28.74 -9.37 -10.37
CA SER A 183 -28.85 -8.69 -11.67
C SER A 183 -29.23 -9.65 -12.79
#